data_AF-A0A7M2X1S1-F1
#
_entry.id   AF-A0A7M2X1S1-F1
#
_cell.length_a   1.000
_cell.length_b   1.000
_cell.length_c   1.000
_cell.angle_alpha   90.00
_cell.angle_beta   90.00
_cell.angle_gamma   90.00
#
_symmetry.space_group_name_H-M   'P 1'
#
loop_
_entity.id
_entity.type
_entity.pdbx_description
1 polymer ?
#
loop_
_entity_poly.entity_id
_entity_poly.type
_entity_poly.pdbx_seq_one_letter_code
_entity_poly.pdbx_strand_id
1 'polypeptide(L)'
;MNQDIASLLLDAQNALRARQPGRAVVLARQALALVPTSGAAVQMLGMALHDAGDIRASIDVLASAIHRLPDPSLAYNCVARCHALLGNADEALRHYNSALRIRPDFALARVNRAMLLLKLGQFREGFLDCEWRWAAQIAIRPEIPRPTWDGSPLNGRGILVHTEQGLGDTIQFCRLLTILQARGGRVVFACQRALQPLLGNIQGVDRWFPIDEPGTIDFDVYTSLLSLPGLLGIDCEKDIPAEVPYVSAEPGRIDRWRPVIEALPGLKVGLAWQGDRTFLDDRFRSIAPDVLRPLAECAGVSWVRLQRLSDADPSPFPMTLLQNADKDAALVDTAAVIASLDLIVTSDSAIAHLAGAMGKPTWLLLPVSSEWRWLSGRADSPWYPTMRLFRQQVLGDWTTVIDEVIRALGTWTHSGRPPAANPTAVRPLVPVSAGELVDRLTILRIKVSRLTDPAARDNVASELALLERIAGDALPASAELATLTSELAATNQQLWDTENDFHTAHANGVDGDPFLNAARGVIQINTRRSDLKRRISLLCGSELIEEKQYGKAGAR
;
A
#
# COMPACT_ATOMS: atom_id res chain seq x y z
N MET A 1 -48.28 25.57 -0.37
CA MET A 1 -48.20 24.11 -0.55
C MET A 1 -47.65 23.56 0.76
N ASN A 2 -48.45 22.83 1.54
CA ASN A 2 -47.91 22.13 2.72
C ASN A 2 -47.01 21.01 2.19
N GLN A 3 -45.70 21.12 2.37
CA GLN A 3 -44.80 20.01 2.08
C GLN A 3 -45.08 18.90 3.09
N ASP A 4 -45.51 17.75 2.60
CA ASP A 4 -45.59 16.54 3.42
C ASP A 4 -44.19 15.89 3.54
N ILE A 5 -44.08 14.92 4.44
CA ILE A 5 -42.81 14.24 4.67
C ILE A 5 -42.30 13.50 3.43
N ALA A 6 -43.20 12.95 2.60
CA ALA A 6 -42.82 12.17 1.43
C ALA A 6 -42.13 13.05 0.38
N SER A 7 -42.66 14.26 0.14
CA SER A 7 -42.05 15.26 -0.74
C SER A 7 -40.65 15.66 -0.26
N LEU A 8 -40.47 15.91 1.04
CA LEU A 8 -39.17 16.29 1.60
C LEU A 8 -38.12 15.20 1.43
N LEU A 9 -38.49 13.93 1.62
CA LEU A 9 -37.58 12.80 1.44
C LEU A 9 -37.22 12.57 -0.03
N LEU A 10 -38.16 12.75 -0.94
CA LEU A 10 -37.88 12.70 -2.38
C LEU A 10 -36.93 13.82 -2.81
N ASP A 11 -37.17 15.05 -2.34
CA ASP A 11 -36.30 16.19 -2.62
C ASP A 11 -34.90 16.00 -2.03
N ALA A 12 -34.80 15.43 -0.81
CA ALA A 12 -33.53 15.09 -0.20
C ALA A 12 -32.77 14.04 -1.03
N GLN A 13 -33.46 13.00 -1.51
CA GLN A 13 -32.87 12.00 -2.39
C GLN A 13 -32.38 12.61 -3.71
N ASN A 14 -33.17 13.49 -4.32
CA ASN A 14 -32.79 14.21 -5.53
C ASN A 14 -31.60 15.14 -5.29
N ALA A 15 -31.53 15.78 -4.14
CA ALA A 15 -30.38 16.59 -3.74
C ALA A 15 -29.11 15.73 -3.60
N LEU A 16 -29.19 14.52 -3.04
CA LEU A 16 -28.05 13.59 -2.99
C LEU A 16 -27.62 13.16 -4.40
N ARG A 17 -28.57 12.79 -5.28
CA ARG A 17 -28.28 12.48 -6.69
C ARG A 17 -27.62 13.65 -7.43
N ALA A 18 -28.02 14.88 -7.09
CA ALA A 18 -27.46 16.12 -7.64
C ALA A 18 -26.17 16.58 -6.92
N ARG A 19 -25.59 15.77 -6.01
CA ARG A 19 -24.39 16.08 -5.23
C ARG A 19 -24.49 17.37 -4.39
N GLN A 20 -25.67 17.60 -3.81
CA GLN A 20 -25.96 18.71 -2.90
C GLN A 20 -26.22 18.18 -1.48
N PRO A 21 -25.21 17.58 -0.80
CA PRO A 21 -25.42 16.91 0.48
C PRO A 21 -25.88 17.88 1.58
N GLY A 22 -25.40 19.13 1.59
CA GLY A 22 -25.87 20.14 2.54
C GLY A 22 -27.38 20.44 2.40
N ARG A 23 -27.90 20.50 1.17
CA ARG A 23 -29.34 20.64 0.92
C ARG A 23 -30.11 19.41 1.38
N ALA A 24 -29.58 18.22 1.11
CA ALA A 24 -30.19 16.97 1.57
C ALA A 24 -30.27 16.89 3.10
N VAL A 25 -29.25 17.34 3.83
CA VAL A 25 -29.25 17.43 5.30
C VAL A 25 -30.37 18.35 5.78
N VAL A 26 -30.53 19.54 5.18
CA VAL A 26 -31.60 20.49 5.54
C VAL A 26 -32.98 19.87 5.32
N LEU A 27 -33.22 19.27 4.15
CA LEU A 27 -34.49 18.64 3.82
C LEU A 27 -34.82 17.45 4.73
N ALA A 28 -33.82 16.62 5.06
CA ALA A 28 -34.01 15.51 5.98
C ALA A 28 -34.30 15.97 7.42
N ARG A 29 -33.68 17.07 7.88
CA ARG A 29 -34.01 17.69 9.18
C ARG A 29 -35.42 18.27 9.20
N GLN A 30 -35.88 18.87 8.11
CA GLN A 30 -37.27 19.34 7.98
C GLN A 30 -38.26 18.16 8.04
N ALA A 31 -37.96 17.06 7.35
CA ALA A 31 -38.77 15.85 7.41
C ALA A 31 -38.89 15.29 8.85
N LEU A 32 -37.78 15.31 9.61
CA LEU A 32 -37.77 14.93 11.03
C LEU A 32 -38.52 15.91 11.93
N ALA A 33 -38.52 17.20 11.63
CA ALA A 33 -39.29 18.18 12.39
C ALA A 33 -40.81 17.96 12.24
N LEU A 34 -41.27 17.49 11.07
CA LEU A 34 -42.67 17.13 10.84
C LEU A 34 -43.06 15.82 11.52
N VAL A 35 -42.18 14.80 11.44
CA VAL A 35 -42.42 13.48 12.08
C VAL A 35 -41.14 13.00 12.76
N PRO A 36 -40.93 13.33 14.05
CA PRO A 36 -39.69 12.99 14.78
C PRO A 36 -39.42 11.49 14.91
N THR A 37 -40.45 10.66 14.76
CA THR A 37 -40.36 9.20 14.85
C THR A 37 -40.15 8.51 13.50
N SER A 38 -40.07 9.26 12.39
CA SER A 38 -39.93 8.70 11.05
C SER A 38 -38.54 8.10 10.83
N GLY A 39 -38.45 6.76 10.86
CA GLY A 39 -37.21 6.04 10.58
C GLY A 39 -36.64 6.35 9.18
N ALA A 40 -37.50 6.53 8.17
CA ALA A 40 -37.08 6.89 6.82
C ALA A 40 -36.39 8.27 6.76
N ALA A 41 -36.88 9.23 7.54
CA ALA A 41 -36.26 10.55 7.64
C ALA A 41 -34.92 10.51 8.39
N VAL A 42 -34.80 9.70 9.45
CA VAL A 42 -33.52 9.49 10.13
C VAL A 42 -32.51 8.81 9.20
N GLN A 43 -32.92 7.81 8.44
CA GLN A 43 -32.07 7.14 7.46
C GLN A 43 -31.58 8.11 6.37
N MET A 44 -32.47 8.96 5.85
CA MET A 44 -32.12 9.99 4.87
C MET A 44 -31.12 11.01 5.44
N LEU A 45 -31.31 11.44 6.69
CA LEU A 45 -30.37 12.35 7.36
C LEU A 45 -29.00 11.71 7.50
N GLY A 46 -28.93 10.45 7.94
CA GLY A 46 -27.67 9.71 8.04
C GLY A 46 -26.92 9.62 6.71
N MET A 47 -27.62 9.23 5.64
CA MET A 47 -27.06 9.20 4.29
C MET A 47 -26.54 10.58 3.85
N ALA A 48 -27.30 11.64 4.14
CA ALA A 48 -26.90 13.00 3.80
C ALA A 48 -25.69 13.51 4.60
N LEU A 49 -25.60 13.14 5.89
CA LEU A 49 -24.44 13.45 6.73
C LEU A 49 -23.17 12.74 6.25
N HIS A 50 -23.29 11.46 5.86
CA HIS A 50 -22.20 10.72 5.22
C HIS A 50 -21.71 11.45 3.97
N ASP A 51 -22.62 11.83 3.07
CA ASP A 51 -22.26 12.49 1.81
C ASP A 51 -21.75 13.92 2.04
N ALA A 52 -22.11 14.55 3.16
CA ALA A 52 -21.55 15.83 3.61
C ALA A 52 -20.15 15.68 4.28
N GLY A 53 -19.70 14.46 4.57
CA GLY A 53 -18.42 14.19 5.23
C GLY A 53 -18.49 14.17 6.77
N ASP A 54 -19.66 14.37 7.37
CA ASP A 54 -19.86 14.26 8.83
C ASP A 54 -20.09 12.80 9.22
N ILE A 55 -19.01 12.01 9.11
CA ILE A 55 -19.05 10.54 9.21
C ILE A 55 -19.47 10.08 10.61
N ARG A 56 -19.04 10.78 11.67
CA ARG A 56 -19.40 10.44 13.05
C ARG A 56 -20.88 10.73 13.32
N ALA A 57 -21.38 11.91 12.95
CA ALA A 57 -22.80 12.22 13.12
C ALA A 57 -23.70 11.26 12.30
N SER A 58 -23.25 10.86 11.10
CA SER A 58 -23.93 9.82 10.31
C SER A 58 -24.09 8.50 11.09
N ILE A 59 -23.02 8.03 11.75
CA ILE A 59 -23.07 6.81 12.58
C ILE A 59 -24.08 6.98 13.71
N ASP A 60 -23.98 8.05 14.49
CA ASP A 60 -24.86 8.27 15.66
C ASP A 60 -26.33 8.33 15.25
N VAL A 61 -26.64 9.08 14.20
CA VAL A 61 -27.99 9.24 13.65
C VAL A 61 -28.54 7.89 13.17
N LEU A 62 -27.79 7.15 12.36
CA LEU A 62 -28.24 5.87 11.81
C LEU A 62 -28.35 4.78 12.88
N ALA A 63 -27.39 4.69 13.80
CA ALA A 63 -27.41 3.73 14.89
C ALA A 63 -28.65 3.90 15.77
N SER A 64 -29.05 5.14 16.05
CA SER A 64 -30.28 5.45 16.80
C SER A 64 -31.58 5.02 16.07
N ALA A 65 -31.53 4.82 14.75
CA ALA A 65 -32.70 4.52 13.93
C ALA A 65 -32.89 3.04 13.64
N ILE A 66 -31.85 2.22 13.75
CA ILE A 66 -31.88 0.80 13.37
C ILE A 66 -33.05 0.05 14.03
N HIS A 67 -33.33 0.31 15.31
CA HIS A 67 -34.41 -0.36 16.04
C HIS A 67 -35.82 0.16 15.70
N ARG A 68 -35.94 1.25 14.95
CA ARG A 68 -37.21 1.90 14.57
C ARG A 68 -37.60 1.62 13.12
N LEU A 69 -36.71 1.02 12.33
CA LEU A 69 -36.95 0.72 10.92
C LEU A 69 -37.58 -0.68 10.77
N PRO A 70 -38.67 -0.82 10.00
CA PRO A 70 -39.22 -2.13 9.66
C PRO A 70 -38.21 -3.02 8.91
N ASP A 71 -37.37 -2.40 8.09
CA ASP A 71 -36.22 -3.03 7.44
C ASP A 71 -34.97 -2.13 7.60
N PRO A 72 -34.07 -2.46 8.55
CA PRO A 72 -32.86 -1.68 8.79
C PRO A 72 -31.69 -2.06 7.87
N SER A 73 -31.86 -2.90 6.84
CA SER A 73 -30.74 -3.39 6.02
C SER A 73 -29.91 -2.26 5.39
N LEU A 74 -30.57 -1.23 4.87
CA LEU A 74 -29.89 -0.06 4.31
C LEU A 74 -29.17 0.78 5.39
N ALA A 75 -29.78 0.97 6.56
CA ALA A 75 -29.15 1.66 7.67
C ALA A 75 -27.88 0.92 8.14
N TYR A 76 -27.94 -0.41 8.31
CA TYR A 76 -26.78 -1.23 8.62
C TYR A 76 -25.67 -1.09 7.56
N ASN A 77 -26.01 -1.14 6.27
CA ASN A 77 -25.04 -0.91 5.19
C ASN A 77 -24.39 0.49 5.27
N CYS A 78 -25.16 1.53 5.56
CA CYS A 78 -24.64 2.89 5.69
C CYS A 78 -23.73 3.07 6.92
N VAL A 79 -24.11 2.51 8.08
CA VAL A 79 -23.26 2.48 9.27
C VAL A 79 -21.96 1.73 9.00
N ALA A 80 -22.05 0.56 8.37
CA ALA A 80 -20.89 -0.23 7.98
C ALA A 80 -19.93 0.57 7.09
N ARG A 81 -20.44 1.30 6.10
CA ARG A 81 -19.63 2.15 5.22
C ARG A 81 -18.94 3.27 5.98
N CYS A 82 -19.62 3.88 6.97
CA CYS A 82 -19.00 4.90 7.83
C CYS A 82 -17.85 4.30 8.67
N HIS A 83 -18.06 3.12 9.27
CA HIS A 83 -16.98 2.43 9.98
C HIS A 83 -15.82 2.06 9.06
N ALA A 84 -16.09 1.62 7.84
CA ALA A 84 -15.05 1.31 6.85
C ALA A 84 -14.23 2.56 6.46
N LEU A 85 -14.88 3.72 6.31
CA LEU A 85 -14.21 5.00 6.07
C LEU A 85 -13.29 5.40 7.22
N LEU A 86 -13.70 5.13 8.46
CA LEU A 86 -12.92 5.41 9.66
C LEU A 86 -11.85 4.35 9.97
N GLY A 87 -11.71 3.31 9.14
CA GLY A 87 -10.76 2.21 9.36
C GLY A 87 -11.20 1.17 10.40
N ASN A 88 -12.43 1.26 10.91
CA ASN A 88 -13.00 0.33 11.89
C ASN A 88 -13.53 -0.93 11.19
N ALA A 89 -12.62 -1.78 10.70
CA ALA A 89 -12.94 -2.91 9.83
C ALA A 89 -13.88 -3.94 10.47
N ASP A 90 -13.65 -4.31 11.74
CA ASP A 90 -14.47 -5.30 12.43
C ASP A 90 -15.92 -4.84 12.56
N GLU A 91 -16.11 -3.58 12.97
CA GLU A 91 -17.43 -2.96 13.08
C GLU A 91 -18.16 -2.92 11.74
N ALA A 92 -17.44 -2.53 10.68
CA ALA A 92 -18.00 -2.52 9.34
C ALA A 92 -18.46 -3.91 8.88
N LEU A 93 -17.64 -4.96 9.08
CA LEU A 93 -18.03 -6.34 8.78
C LEU A 93 -19.25 -6.80 9.56
N ARG A 94 -19.32 -6.52 10.88
CA ARG A 94 -20.49 -6.87 11.72
C ARG A 94 -21.78 -6.25 11.17
N HIS A 95 -21.72 -4.99 10.75
CA HIS A 95 -22.88 -4.30 10.21
C HIS A 95 -23.25 -4.75 8.78
N TYR A 96 -22.28 -4.99 7.89
CA TYR A 96 -22.58 -5.59 6.59
C TYR A 96 -23.23 -6.96 6.72
N ASN A 97 -22.71 -7.81 7.60
CA ASN A 97 -23.29 -9.13 7.88
C ASN A 97 -24.69 -9.03 8.49
N SER A 98 -24.94 -8.01 9.32
CA SER A 98 -26.29 -7.75 9.85
C SER A 98 -27.28 -7.37 8.74
N ALA A 99 -26.88 -6.52 7.79
CA ALA A 99 -27.69 -6.18 6.63
C ALA A 99 -28.01 -7.42 5.79
N LEU A 100 -27.01 -8.26 5.53
CA LEU A 100 -27.14 -9.44 4.68
C LEU A 100 -27.86 -10.62 5.35
N ARG A 101 -27.90 -10.66 6.69
CA ARG A 101 -28.75 -11.61 7.42
C ARG A 101 -30.24 -11.29 7.26
N ILE A 102 -30.59 -10.00 7.16
CA ILE A 102 -31.97 -9.55 6.96
C ILE A 102 -32.36 -9.66 5.49
N ARG A 103 -31.48 -9.19 4.60
CA ARG A 103 -31.69 -9.21 3.15
C ARG A 103 -30.48 -9.85 2.45
N PRO A 104 -30.47 -11.18 2.28
CA PRO A 104 -29.34 -11.91 1.70
C PRO A 104 -29.00 -11.54 0.25
N ASP A 105 -29.96 -11.00 -0.49
CA ASP A 105 -29.83 -10.53 -1.88
C ASP A 105 -29.57 -9.01 -1.97
N PHE A 106 -29.22 -8.35 -0.86
CA PHE A 106 -28.92 -6.92 -0.88
C PHE A 106 -27.59 -6.61 -1.58
N ALA A 107 -27.67 -6.45 -2.90
CA ALA A 107 -26.52 -6.32 -3.78
C ALA A 107 -25.53 -5.22 -3.35
N LEU A 108 -26.04 -4.05 -2.94
CA LEU A 108 -25.19 -2.94 -2.49
C LEU A 108 -24.38 -3.29 -1.24
N ALA A 109 -24.98 -3.98 -0.27
CA ALA A 109 -24.27 -4.41 0.94
C ALA A 109 -23.23 -5.49 0.64
N ARG A 110 -23.49 -6.39 -0.32
CA ARG A 110 -22.50 -7.37 -0.77
C ARG A 110 -21.30 -6.71 -1.42
N VAL A 111 -21.49 -5.77 -2.35
CA VAL A 111 -20.38 -5.07 -3.00
C VAL A 111 -19.56 -4.27 -1.99
N ASN A 112 -20.22 -3.56 -1.07
CA ASN A 112 -19.51 -2.80 -0.04
C ASN A 112 -18.73 -3.73 0.93
N ARG A 113 -19.32 -4.87 1.29
CA ARG A 113 -18.62 -5.92 2.05
C ARG A 113 -17.44 -6.48 1.26
N ALA A 114 -17.61 -6.71 -0.05
CA ALA A 114 -16.57 -7.20 -0.94
C ALA A 114 -15.33 -6.32 -0.88
N MET A 115 -15.49 -5.00 -1.02
CA MET A 115 -14.37 -4.05 -0.94
C MET A 115 -13.63 -4.18 0.40
N LEU A 116 -14.35 -4.35 1.50
CA LEU A 116 -13.75 -4.53 2.82
C LEU A 116 -13.05 -5.89 2.96
N LEU A 117 -13.68 -6.98 2.53
CA LEU A 117 -13.09 -8.32 2.54
C LEU A 117 -11.80 -8.37 1.73
N LEU A 118 -11.81 -7.81 0.52
CA LEU A 118 -10.63 -7.67 -0.33
C LEU A 118 -9.54 -6.84 0.36
N LYS A 119 -9.91 -5.74 1.03
CA LYS A 119 -8.95 -4.89 1.76
C LYS A 119 -8.31 -5.60 2.96
N LEU A 120 -8.99 -6.62 3.51
CA LEU A 120 -8.50 -7.46 4.59
C LEU A 120 -7.77 -8.72 4.08
N GLY A 121 -7.56 -8.86 2.77
CA GLY A 121 -6.90 -10.03 2.17
C GLY A 121 -7.78 -11.27 2.07
N GLN A 122 -9.08 -11.16 2.36
CA GLN A 122 -10.06 -12.25 2.25
C GLN A 122 -10.56 -12.35 0.80
N PHE A 123 -9.65 -12.69 -0.13
CA PHE A 123 -9.89 -12.54 -1.56
C PHE A 123 -10.98 -13.44 -2.10
N ARG A 124 -11.00 -14.70 -1.71
CA ARG A 124 -12.01 -15.66 -2.20
C ARG A 124 -13.43 -15.17 -1.99
N GLU A 125 -13.77 -14.78 -0.77
CA GLU A 125 -15.11 -14.28 -0.42
C GLU A 125 -15.34 -12.88 -1.00
N GLY A 126 -14.32 -12.02 -0.98
CA GLY A 126 -14.39 -10.69 -1.57
C GLY A 126 -14.71 -10.71 -3.06
N PHE A 127 -14.03 -11.53 -3.87
CA PHE A 127 -14.29 -11.62 -5.31
C PHE A 127 -15.66 -12.22 -5.62
N LEU A 128 -16.15 -13.16 -4.81
CA LEU A 128 -17.52 -13.68 -4.95
C LEU A 128 -18.57 -12.58 -4.71
N ASP A 129 -18.42 -11.79 -3.65
CA ASP A 129 -19.34 -10.69 -3.39
C ASP A 129 -19.20 -9.54 -4.40
N CYS A 130 -18.01 -9.33 -4.99
CA CYS A 130 -17.78 -8.33 -6.04
C CYS A 130 -18.65 -8.56 -7.29
N GLU A 131 -19.05 -9.79 -7.60
CA GLU A 131 -19.94 -10.07 -8.73
C GLU A 131 -21.34 -9.49 -8.54
N TRP A 132 -21.74 -9.14 -7.32
CA TRP A 132 -23.00 -8.44 -7.06
C TRP A 132 -23.00 -6.99 -7.56
N ARG A 133 -21.87 -6.48 -8.08
CA ARG A 133 -21.78 -5.14 -8.70
C ARG A 133 -22.75 -4.95 -9.86
N TRP A 134 -23.06 -6.03 -10.59
CA TRP A 134 -24.05 -6.02 -11.67
C TRP A 134 -25.47 -5.79 -11.13
N ALA A 135 -25.86 -6.55 -10.11
CA ALA A 135 -27.17 -6.41 -9.47
C ALA A 135 -27.31 -5.08 -8.69
N ALA A 136 -26.20 -4.58 -8.14
CA ALA A 136 -26.13 -3.28 -7.47
C ALA A 136 -26.08 -2.09 -8.44
N GLN A 137 -25.99 -2.35 -9.75
CA GLN A 137 -25.87 -1.33 -10.80
C GLN A 137 -24.70 -0.36 -10.58
N ILE A 138 -23.61 -0.86 -9.98
CA ILE A 138 -22.35 -0.11 -9.84
C ILE A 138 -21.66 0.01 -11.21
N ALA A 139 -21.85 -1.02 -12.06
CA ALA A 139 -21.47 -1.00 -13.47
C ALA A 139 -22.59 -1.64 -14.30
N ILE A 140 -22.66 -1.26 -15.57
CA ILE A 140 -23.61 -1.83 -16.53
C ILE A 140 -22.98 -3.07 -17.13
N ARG A 141 -23.64 -4.22 -16.98
CA ARG A 141 -23.21 -5.46 -17.63
C ARG A 141 -23.54 -5.35 -19.13
N PRO A 142 -22.57 -5.57 -20.04
CA PRO A 142 -22.84 -5.49 -21.46
C PRO A 142 -23.74 -6.65 -21.91
N GLU A 143 -24.66 -6.35 -22.82
CA GLU A 143 -25.52 -7.35 -23.46
C GLU A 143 -24.76 -7.99 -24.62
N ILE A 144 -24.03 -9.06 -24.34
CA ILE A 144 -23.26 -9.81 -25.32
C ILE A 144 -23.93 -11.17 -25.55
N PRO A 145 -24.32 -11.54 -26.79
CA PRO A 145 -25.01 -12.79 -27.10
C PRO A 145 -24.05 -13.99 -27.14
N ARG A 146 -23.28 -14.16 -26.06
CA ARG A 146 -22.35 -15.27 -25.84
C ARG A 146 -22.41 -15.69 -24.36
N PRO A 147 -22.02 -16.91 -24.00
CA PRO A 147 -21.92 -17.29 -22.59
C PRO A 147 -20.80 -16.52 -21.87
N THR A 148 -20.99 -16.24 -20.58
CA THR A 148 -19.89 -15.78 -19.74
C THR A 148 -18.92 -16.91 -19.44
N TRP A 149 -17.63 -16.59 -19.39
CA TRP A 149 -16.60 -17.51 -18.95
C TRP A 149 -16.66 -17.68 -17.42
N ASP A 150 -16.55 -18.92 -16.96
CA ASP A 150 -16.71 -19.35 -15.58
C ASP A 150 -15.40 -19.80 -14.92
N GLY A 151 -14.27 -19.60 -15.60
CA GLY A 151 -12.95 -20.06 -15.15
C GLY A 151 -12.53 -21.44 -15.68
N SER A 152 -13.41 -22.13 -16.42
CA SER A 152 -13.09 -23.43 -17.05
C SER A 152 -11.94 -23.33 -18.06
N PRO A 153 -11.19 -24.43 -18.32
CA PRO A 153 -10.10 -24.42 -19.30
C PRO A 153 -10.54 -23.91 -20.68
N LEU A 154 -9.76 -22.98 -21.26
CA LEU A 154 -10.11 -22.34 -22.53
C LEU A 154 -9.83 -23.23 -23.74
N ASN A 155 -8.81 -24.10 -23.70
CA ASN A 155 -8.54 -25.10 -24.75
C ASN A 155 -8.57 -24.56 -26.20
N GLY A 156 -8.03 -23.35 -26.43
CA GLY A 156 -8.00 -22.68 -27.73
C GLY A 156 -9.20 -21.76 -28.04
N ARG A 157 -10.21 -21.72 -27.16
CA ARG A 157 -11.38 -20.84 -27.30
C ARG A 157 -10.99 -19.37 -27.30
N GLY A 158 -11.71 -18.59 -28.10
CA GLY A 158 -11.67 -17.13 -28.08
C GLY A 158 -12.39 -16.60 -26.85
N ILE A 159 -11.72 -15.73 -26.09
CA ILE A 159 -12.29 -15.05 -24.93
C ILE A 159 -12.25 -13.53 -25.13
N LEU A 160 -13.41 -12.89 -25.06
CA LEU A 160 -13.51 -11.45 -24.96
C LEU A 160 -13.37 -11.03 -23.49
N VAL A 161 -12.39 -10.18 -23.20
CA VAL A 161 -12.26 -9.49 -21.92
C VAL A 161 -12.61 -8.03 -22.13
N HIS A 162 -13.65 -7.53 -21.46
CA HIS A 162 -14.05 -6.12 -21.54
C HIS A 162 -13.72 -5.38 -20.24
N THR A 163 -13.50 -4.07 -20.36
CA THR A 163 -13.29 -3.17 -19.21
C THR A 163 -14.61 -2.55 -18.77
N GLU A 164 -14.75 -2.21 -17.48
CA GLU A 164 -15.93 -1.48 -16.98
C GLU A 164 -15.65 -0.34 -15.98
N GLN A 165 -14.39 -0.13 -15.57
CA GLN A 165 -14.00 0.90 -14.59
C GLN A 165 -13.00 1.91 -15.19
N GLY A 166 -12.23 2.59 -14.34
CA GLY A 166 -11.31 3.66 -14.72
C GLY A 166 -10.04 3.16 -15.41
N LEU A 167 -9.23 4.11 -15.89
CA LEU A 167 -7.97 3.80 -16.58
C LEU A 167 -6.98 3.07 -15.67
N GLY A 168 -6.94 3.42 -14.38
CA GLY A 168 -6.06 2.78 -13.39
C GLY A 168 -6.38 1.30 -13.20
N ASP A 169 -7.67 0.94 -13.16
CA ASP A 169 -8.11 -0.45 -13.07
C ASP A 169 -7.69 -1.25 -14.29
N THR A 170 -7.87 -0.66 -15.48
CA THR A 170 -7.43 -1.28 -16.72
C THR A 170 -5.93 -1.54 -16.72
N ILE A 171 -5.12 -0.54 -16.33
CA ILE A 171 -3.65 -0.67 -16.24
C ILE A 171 -3.26 -1.70 -15.18
N GLN A 172 -3.97 -1.81 -14.07
CA GLN A 172 -3.65 -2.79 -13.06
C GLN A 172 -3.93 -4.22 -13.55
N PHE A 173 -5.15 -4.48 -14.02
CA PHE A 173 -5.63 -5.84 -14.24
C PHE A 173 -5.30 -6.39 -15.64
N CYS A 174 -4.87 -5.57 -16.60
CA CYS A 174 -4.44 -6.07 -17.91
C CYS A 174 -3.27 -7.07 -17.82
N ARG A 175 -2.52 -7.07 -16.71
CA ARG A 175 -1.50 -8.11 -16.40
C ARG A 175 -2.07 -9.54 -16.42
N LEU A 176 -3.36 -9.71 -16.13
CA LEU A 176 -4.00 -11.03 -16.05
C LEU A 176 -4.27 -11.63 -17.43
N LEU A 177 -4.17 -10.83 -18.49
CA LEU A 177 -4.39 -11.28 -19.87
C LEU A 177 -3.31 -12.27 -20.32
N THR A 178 -2.06 -12.10 -19.87
CA THR A 178 -0.97 -13.07 -20.13
C THR A 178 -1.26 -14.43 -19.51
N ILE A 179 -1.88 -14.46 -18.33
CA ILE A 179 -2.28 -15.70 -17.65
C ILE A 179 -3.40 -16.39 -18.43
N LEU A 180 -4.38 -15.63 -18.95
CA LEU A 180 -5.43 -16.19 -19.82
C LEU A 180 -4.86 -16.81 -21.09
N GLN A 181 -3.94 -16.11 -21.76
CA GLN A 181 -3.28 -16.63 -22.95
C GLN A 181 -2.47 -17.88 -22.63
N ALA A 182 -1.72 -17.90 -21.51
CA ALA A 182 -0.96 -19.07 -21.06
C ALA A 182 -1.87 -20.28 -20.72
N ARG A 183 -3.14 -20.05 -20.34
CA ARG A 183 -4.16 -21.09 -20.16
C ARG A 183 -4.86 -21.51 -21.47
N GLY A 184 -4.31 -21.12 -22.62
CA GLY A 184 -4.78 -21.52 -23.94
C GLY A 184 -5.94 -20.69 -24.47
N GLY A 185 -6.19 -19.49 -23.93
CA GLY A 185 -7.18 -18.56 -24.48
C GLY A 185 -6.64 -17.79 -25.68
N ARG A 186 -7.46 -17.63 -26.73
CA ARG A 186 -7.24 -16.58 -27.74
C ARG A 186 -7.89 -15.29 -27.21
N VAL A 187 -7.09 -14.37 -26.70
CA VAL A 187 -7.55 -13.23 -25.92
C VAL A 187 -7.90 -12.06 -26.83
N VAL A 188 -9.16 -11.65 -26.78
CA VAL A 188 -9.65 -10.42 -27.40
C VAL A 188 -9.91 -9.40 -26.29
N PHE A 189 -9.29 -8.23 -26.35
CA PHE A 189 -9.37 -7.22 -25.30
C PHE A 189 -10.11 -5.95 -25.77
N ALA A 190 -11.23 -5.64 -25.10
CA ALA A 190 -12.02 -4.44 -25.33
C ALA A 190 -11.79 -3.40 -24.23
N CYS A 191 -11.15 -2.30 -24.60
CA CYS A 191 -10.57 -1.34 -23.66
C CYS A 191 -10.90 0.10 -24.05
N GLN A 192 -10.79 1.04 -23.13
CA GLN A 192 -11.01 2.47 -23.40
C GLN A 192 -10.05 2.96 -24.51
N ARG A 193 -10.58 3.66 -25.54
CA ARG A 193 -9.78 4.21 -26.67
C ARG A 193 -8.53 4.97 -26.21
N ALA A 194 -8.67 5.73 -25.12
CA ALA A 194 -7.60 6.54 -24.55
C ALA A 194 -6.33 5.75 -24.18
N LEU A 195 -6.45 4.44 -23.91
CA LEU A 195 -5.32 3.58 -23.57
C LEU A 195 -4.77 2.80 -24.77
N GLN A 196 -5.36 2.89 -25.95
CA GLN A 196 -4.87 2.21 -27.15
C GLN A 196 -3.37 2.47 -27.39
N PRO A 197 -2.88 3.73 -27.32
CA PRO A 197 -1.48 3.99 -27.67
C PRO A 197 -0.51 3.51 -26.58
N LEU A 198 -1.00 3.25 -25.36
CA LEU A 198 -0.21 2.71 -24.25
C LEU A 198 -0.25 1.17 -24.18
N LEU A 199 -1.42 0.57 -24.39
CA LEU A 199 -1.67 -0.86 -24.16
C LEU A 199 -1.89 -1.66 -25.45
N GLY A 200 -1.85 -1.02 -26.63
CA GLY A 200 -2.16 -1.67 -27.91
C GLY A 200 -1.23 -2.84 -28.27
N ASN A 201 -0.01 -2.84 -27.74
CA ASN A 201 0.99 -3.90 -27.92
C ASN A 201 1.27 -4.69 -26.64
N ILE A 202 0.34 -4.71 -25.68
CA ILE A 202 0.52 -5.47 -24.44
C ILE A 202 0.61 -6.98 -24.72
N GLN A 203 1.42 -7.68 -23.94
CA GLN A 203 1.51 -9.14 -24.01
C GLN A 203 0.21 -9.80 -23.55
N GLY A 204 -0.06 -11.03 -24.03
CA GLY A 204 -1.25 -11.77 -23.62
C GLY A 204 -2.52 -11.42 -24.38
N VAL A 205 -2.43 -10.62 -25.45
CA VAL A 205 -3.57 -10.16 -26.25
C VAL A 205 -3.34 -10.50 -27.72
N ASP A 206 -4.29 -11.23 -28.32
CA ASP A 206 -4.27 -11.57 -29.74
C ASP A 206 -4.93 -10.46 -30.59
N ARG A 207 -5.97 -9.83 -30.05
CA ARG A 207 -6.67 -8.70 -30.70
C ARG A 207 -7.12 -7.68 -29.67
N TRP A 208 -6.96 -6.40 -30.00
CA TRP A 208 -7.37 -5.27 -29.19
C TRP A 208 -8.38 -4.40 -29.96
N PHE A 209 -9.40 -3.84 -29.29
CA PHE A 209 -10.26 -2.83 -29.89
C PHE A 209 -10.84 -1.83 -28.86
N PRO A 210 -11.25 -0.62 -29.31
CA PRO A 210 -11.90 0.35 -28.45
C PRO A 210 -13.28 -0.16 -28.02
N ILE A 211 -13.59 -0.13 -26.72
CA ILE A 211 -14.85 -0.64 -26.18
C ILE A 211 -16.10 0.09 -26.73
N ASP A 212 -15.94 1.32 -27.20
CA ASP A 212 -16.98 2.15 -27.83
C ASP A 212 -17.13 1.92 -29.34
N GLU A 213 -16.23 1.14 -29.96
CA GLU A 213 -16.30 0.74 -31.36
C GLU A 213 -16.09 -0.77 -31.49
N PRO A 214 -17.09 -1.58 -31.07
CA PRO A 214 -17.00 -3.02 -31.17
C PRO A 214 -16.94 -3.47 -32.63
N GLY A 215 -15.78 -3.99 -33.04
CA GLY A 215 -15.61 -4.60 -34.36
C GLY A 215 -16.29 -5.97 -34.47
N THR A 216 -16.36 -6.50 -35.69
CA THR A 216 -16.75 -7.89 -35.95
C THR A 216 -15.61 -8.83 -35.57
N ILE A 217 -15.51 -9.16 -34.29
CA ILE A 217 -14.48 -10.04 -33.76
C ILE A 217 -15.14 -11.31 -33.23
N ASP A 218 -14.61 -12.45 -33.67
CA ASP A 218 -15.11 -13.76 -33.27
C ASP A 218 -14.51 -14.19 -31.93
N PHE A 219 -15.38 -14.65 -31.02
CA PHE A 219 -15.04 -15.18 -29.70
C PHE A 219 -16.17 -16.09 -29.20
N ASP A 220 -15.81 -17.02 -28.32
CA ASP A 220 -16.69 -18.09 -27.83
C ASP A 220 -17.34 -17.77 -26.48
N VAL A 221 -16.61 -17.06 -25.61
CA VAL A 221 -17.03 -16.64 -24.26
C VAL A 221 -16.59 -15.21 -24.00
N TYR A 222 -17.19 -14.56 -23.01
CA TYR A 222 -16.73 -13.26 -22.54
C TYR A 222 -16.66 -13.16 -21.01
N THR A 223 -15.89 -12.21 -20.51
CA THR A 223 -15.86 -11.84 -19.09
C THR A 223 -15.44 -10.38 -18.91
N SER A 224 -15.63 -9.85 -17.71
CA SER A 224 -15.10 -8.55 -17.30
C SER A 224 -13.66 -8.70 -16.80
N LEU A 225 -12.84 -7.68 -17.09
CA LEU A 225 -11.46 -7.60 -16.61
C LEU A 225 -11.36 -7.72 -15.08
N LEU A 226 -12.34 -7.18 -14.34
CA LEU A 226 -12.34 -7.16 -12.87
C LEU A 226 -12.95 -8.42 -12.26
N SER A 227 -13.55 -9.30 -13.07
CA SER A 227 -13.90 -10.66 -12.65
C SER A 227 -12.72 -11.62 -12.74
N LEU A 228 -11.66 -11.28 -13.50
CA LEU A 228 -10.52 -12.17 -13.72
C LEU A 228 -9.80 -12.62 -12.44
N PRO A 229 -9.56 -11.77 -11.43
CA PRO A 229 -8.88 -12.23 -10.22
C PRO A 229 -9.56 -13.45 -9.56
N GLY A 230 -10.89 -13.39 -9.41
CA GLY A 230 -11.67 -14.50 -8.85
C GLY A 230 -11.70 -15.71 -9.78
N LEU A 231 -11.94 -15.50 -11.09
CA LEU A 231 -12.01 -16.58 -12.09
C LEU A 231 -10.66 -17.30 -12.29
N LEU A 232 -9.54 -16.61 -12.05
CA LEU A 232 -8.20 -17.19 -12.15
C LEU A 232 -7.75 -17.89 -10.87
N GLY A 233 -8.49 -17.76 -9.77
CA GLY A 233 -8.19 -18.38 -8.49
C GLY A 233 -7.18 -17.60 -7.64
N ILE A 234 -7.22 -16.26 -7.66
CA ILE A 234 -6.45 -15.44 -6.72
C ILE A 234 -7.17 -15.46 -5.37
N ASP A 235 -6.82 -16.43 -4.52
CA ASP A 235 -7.50 -16.69 -3.24
C ASP A 235 -6.79 -16.04 -2.04
N CYS A 236 -5.49 -15.75 -2.16
CA CYS A 236 -4.71 -15.07 -1.14
C CYS A 236 -3.53 -14.25 -1.72
N GLU A 237 -2.80 -13.54 -0.88
CA GLU A 237 -1.75 -12.60 -1.30
C GLU A 237 -0.64 -13.22 -2.17
N LYS A 238 -0.25 -14.46 -1.90
CA LYS A 238 0.78 -15.18 -2.67
C LYS A 238 0.36 -15.53 -4.08
N ASP A 239 -0.95 -15.50 -4.39
CA ASP A 239 -1.49 -15.82 -5.70
C ASP A 239 -1.53 -14.58 -6.61
N ILE A 240 -1.18 -13.39 -6.09
CA ILE A 240 -1.15 -12.15 -6.85
C ILE A 240 0.04 -12.18 -7.83
N PRO A 241 -0.19 -12.01 -9.15
CA PRO A 241 0.88 -11.88 -10.12
C PRO A 241 1.50 -10.49 -10.01
N ALA A 242 2.63 -10.43 -9.32
CA ALA A 242 3.32 -9.20 -8.94
C ALA A 242 4.45 -8.81 -9.91
N GLU A 243 4.64 -9.57 -10.99
CA GLU A 243 5.71 -9.36 -11.96
C GLU A 243 5.58 -8.01 -12.67
N VAL A 244 6.67 -7.24 -12.68
CA VAL A 244 6.80 -5.93 -13.34
C VAL A 244 8.18 -5.82 -14.00
N PRO A 245 8.33 -5.06 -15.09
CA PRO A 245 7.29 -4.29 -15.77
C PRO A 245 6.42 -5.15 -16.70
N TYR A 246 5.15 -4.77 -16.84
CA TYR A 246 4.24 -5.29 -17.89
C TYR A 246 3.63 -4.17 -18.76
N VAL A 247 3.97 -2.91 -18.46
CA VAL A 247 3.71 -1.74 -19.30
C VAL A 247 5.04 -1.01 -19.49
N SER A 248 5.29 -0.54 -20.71
CA SER A 248 6.52 0.18 -21.07
C SER A 248 6.15 1.44 -21.85
N ALA A 249 6.95 2.49 -21.66
CA ALA A 249 6.81 3.71 -22.45
C ALA A 249 7.38 3.53 -23.87
N GLU A 250 6.79 4.23 -24.83
CA GLU A 250 7.25 4.24 -26.22
C GLU A 250 8.65 4.89 -26.32
N PRO A 251 9.63 4.24 -26.97
CA PRO A 251 11.01 4.77 -27.06
C PRO A 251 11.09 6.19 -27.62
N GLY A 252 10.34 6.51 -28.69
CA GLY A 252 10.36 7.86 -29.28
C GLY A 252 9.86 8.95 -28.33
N ARG A 253 8.94 8.64 -27.41
CA ARG A 253 8.50 9.58 -26.39
C ARG A 253 9.49 9.71 -25.23
N ILE A 254 10.17 8.62 -24.89
CA ILE A 254 11.27 8.67 -23.93
C ILE A 254 12.35 9.64 -24.44
N ASP A 255 12.76 9.52 -25.70
CA ASP A 255 13.79 10.37 -26.31
C ASP A 255 13.38 11.86 -26.31
N ARG A 256 12.08 12.14 -26.40
CA ARG A 256 11.54 13.49 -26.29
C ARG A 256 11.65 14.06 -24.86
N TRP A 257 11.30 13.28 -23.84
CA TRP A 257 11.16 13.81 -22.47
C TRP A 257 12.41 13.66 -21.62
N ARG A 258 13.21 12.61 -21.86
CA ARG A 258 14.42 12.32 -21.10
C ARG A 258 15.38 13.51 -20.98
N PRO A 259 15.72 14.25 -22.06
CA PRO A 259 16.65 15.38 -21.94
C PRO A 259 16.12 16.49 -21.03
N VAL A 260 14.80 16.72 -21.01
CA VAL A 260 14.16 17.72 -20.15
C VAL A 260 14.27 17.33 -18.68
N ILE A 261 14.08 16.04 -18.37
CA ILE A 261 14.12 15.53 -16.99
C ILE A 261 15.57 15.40 -16.50
N GLU A 262 16.48 14.88 -17.31
CA GLU A 262 17.88 14.68 -16.95
C GLU A 262 18.64 16.00 -16.75
N ALA A 263 18.18 17.09 -17.39
CA ALA A 263 18.72 18.43 -17.18
C ALA A 263 18.39 19.02 -15.78
N LEU A 264 17.42 18.44 -15.05
CA LEU A 264 17.09 18.90 -13.70
C LEU A 264 18.18 18.47 -12.70
N PRO A 265 18.53 19.33 -11.73
CA PRO A 265 19.52 18.99 -10.72
C PRO A 265 18.97 17.99 -9.69
N GLY A 266 19.88 17.24 -9.05
CA GLY A 266 19.53 16.38 -7.93
C GLY A 266 18.59 15.23 -8.30
N LEU A 267 17.76 14.84 -7.33
CA LEU A 267 16.79 13.76 -7.40
C LEU A 267 15.51 14.19 -8.14
N LYS A 268 15.13 13.52 -9.23
CA LYS A 268 13.95 13.87 -10.04
C LYS A 268 12.74 13.09 -9.54
N VAL A 269 11.81 13.80 -8.90
CA VAL A 269 10.61 13.21 -8.29
C VAL A 269 9.36 13.68 -9.01
N GLY A 270 8.59 12.72 -9.53
CA GLY A 270 7.25 12.99 -10.04
C GLY A 270 6.23 13.11 -8.91
N LEU A 271 5.35 14.11 -8.96
CA LEU A 271 4.29 14.29 -7.96
C LEU A 271 2.90 14.35 -8.62
N ALA A 272 1.97 13.57 -8.08
CA ALA A 272 0.53 13.65 -8.33
C ALA A 272 -0.21 13.51 -6.99
N TRP A 273 -1.23 14.31 -6.73
CA TRP A 273 -1.82 14.42 -5.38
C TRP A 273 -3.34 14.42 -5.35
N GLN A 274 -3.96 14.24 -6.51
CA GLN A 274 -5.40 14.23 -6.69
C GLN A 274 -5.77 13.24 -7.78
N GLY A 275 -6.92 12.59 -7.65
CA GLY A 275 -7.48 11.77 -8.71
C GLY A 275 -8.46 12.57 -9.57
N ASP A 276 -9.52 11.88 -9.99
CA ASP A 276 -10.61 12.49 -10.74
C ASP A 276 -11.60 13.19 -9.79
N ARG A 277 -11.77 14.52 -9.93
CA ARG A 277 -12.72 15.32 -9.14
C ARG A 277 -14.18 14.91 -9.34
N THR A 278 -14.49 14.21 -10.43
CA THR A 278 -15.84 13.70 -10.69
C THR A 278 -16.14 12.44 -9.88
N PHE A 279 -15.14 11.78 -9.29
CA PHE A 279 -15.34 10.66 -8.37
C PHE A 279 -15.66 11.18 -6.96
N LEU A 280 -16.81 10.78 -6.39
CA LEU A 280 -17.31 11.35 -5.12
C LEU A 280 -16.33 11.16 -3.94
N ASP A 281 -15.74 9.98 -3.83
CA ASP A 281 -14.82 9.66 -2.74
C ASP A 281 -13.40 10.17 -2.98
N ASP A 282 -13.14 10.86 -4.11
CA ASP A 282 -11.84 11.45 -4.40
C ASP A 282 -11.42 12.47 -3.33
N ARG A 283 -12.40 13.14 -2.71
CA ARG A 283 -12.20 14.08 -1.60
C ARG A 283 -11.45 13.47 -0.41
N PHE A 284 -11.56 12.16 -0.19
CA PHE A 284 -10.91 11.48 0.92
C PHE A 284 -9.47 11.09 0.60
N ARG A 285 -9.11 10.94 -0.69
CA ARG A 285 -7.77 10.56 -1.15
C ARG A 285 -6.97 11.71 -1.79
N SER A 286 -7.62 12.84 -2.04
CA SER A 286 -7.00 14.08 -2.52
C SER A 286 -6.30 14.82 -1.38
N ILE A 287 -5.13 15.41 -1.69
CA ILE A 287 -4.34 16.19 -0.73
C ILE A 287 -4.44 17.67 -1.09
N ALA A 288 -4.74 18.52 -0.11
CA ALA A 288 -4.79 19.96 -0.34
C ALA A 288 -3.40 20.51 -0.71
N PRO A 289 -3.27 21.40 -1.71
CA PRO A 289 -1.98 21.94 -2.13
C PRO A 289 -1.17 22.57 -1.00
N ASP A 290 -1.82 23.25 -0.05
CA ASP A 290 -1.13 23.86 1.09
C ASP A 290 -0.44 22.85 2.01
N VAL A 291 -0.99 21.64 2.14
CA VAL A 291 -0.39 20.56 2.94
C VAL A 291 0.87 20.00 2.27
N LEU A 292 1.00 20.14 0.95
CA LEU A 292 2.15 19.69 0.18
C LEU A 292 3.31 20.70 0.17
N ARG A 293 3.07 21.97 0.55
CA ARG A 293 4.08 23.05 0.52
C ARG A 293 5.42 22.67 1.17
N PRO A 294 5.46 21.98 2.32
CA PRO A 294 6.73 21.60 2.96
C PRO A 294 7.65 20.73 2.09
N LEU A 295 7.11 20.01 1.09
CA LEU A 295 7.92 19.24 0.15
C LEU A 295 8.87 20.11 -0.70
N ALA A 296 8.56 21.39 -0.86
CA ALA A 296 9.41 22.35 -1.57
C ALA A 296 10.77 22.57 -0.87
N GLU A 297 10.84 22.30 0.43
CA GLU A 297 12.02 22.54 1.27
C GLU A 297 12.99 21.34 1.27
N CYS A 298 12.62 20.22 0.63
CA CYS A 298 13.48 19.05 0.47
C CYS A 298 14.71 19.39 -0.38
N ALA A 299 15.87 19.54 0.27
CA ALA A 299 17.12 19.85 -0.40
C ALA A 299 17.51 18.78 -1.43
N GLY A 300 17.97 19.21 -2.60
CA GLY A 300 18.46 18.31 -3.66
C GLY A 300 17.36 17.56 -4.43
N VAL A 301 16.09 17.97 -4.30
CA VAL A 301 14.96 17.38 -5.04
C VAL A 301 14.45 18.34 -6.11
N SER A 302 14.33 17.84 -7.34
CA SER A 302 13.63 18.49 -8.44
C SER A 302 12.26 17.85 -8.64
N TRP A 303 11.22 18.64 -8.48
CA TRP A 303 9.83 18.18 -8.56
C TRP A 303 9.24 18.35 -9.95
N VAL A 304 8.67 17.28 -10.49
CA VAL A 304 8.01 17.23 -11.80
C VAL A 304 6.52 16.95 -11.59
N ARG A 305 5.66 17.81 -12.13
CA ARG A 305 4.20 17.63 -11.99
C ARG A 305 3.72 16.54 -12.95
N LEU A 306 3.21 15.44 -12.40
CA LEU A 306 2.56 14.36 -13.16
C LEU A 306 1.04 14.54 -13.26
N GLN A 307 0.48 15.45 -12.46
CA GLN A 307 -0.94 15.76 -12.47
C GLN A 307 -1.34 16.47 -13.77
N ARG A 308 -2.32 15.92 -14.50
CA ARG A 308 -3.00 16.66 -15.58
C ARG A 308 -4.01 17.62 -14.96
N LEU A 309 -3.63 18.88 -14.82
CA LEU A 309 -4.53 19.95 -14.42
C LEU A 309 -4.56 21.02 -15.51
N SER A 310 -5.60 21.85 -15.49
CA SER A 310 -5.60 23.04 -16.31
C SER A 310 -4.45 23.95 -15.87
N ASP A 311 -3.92 24.78 -16.79
CA ASP A 311 -2.89 25.79 -16.45
C ASP A 311 -3.36 26.76 -15.34
N ALA A 312 -4.66 26.82 -15.05
CA ALA A 312 -5.28 27.63 -14.02
C ALA A 312 -5.29 27.00 -12.62
N ASP A 313 -5.03 25.69 -12.47
CA ASP A 313 -4.98 25.06 -11.15
C ASP A 313 -3.60 25.27 -10.50
N PRO A 314 -3.52 25.91 -9.32
CA PRO A 314 -2.26 26.22 -8.67
C PRO A 314 -1.50 24.95 -8.29
N SER A 315 -0.21 24.89 -8.66
CA SER A 315 0.72 23.93 -8.08
C SER A 315 0.92 24.25 -6.58
N PRO A 316 1.16 23.24 -5.73
CA PRO A 316 1.42 23.47 -4.30
C PRO A 316 2.66 24.33 -4.05
N PHE A 317 3.64 24.24 -4.95
CA PHE A 317 4.88 25.00 -4.97
C PHE A 317 5.44 25.02 -6.41
N PRO A 318 6.50 25.80 -6.72
CA PRO A 318 7.11 25.79 -8.05
C PRO A 318 7.63 24.39 -8.44
N MET A 319 7.20 23.89 -9.59
CA MET A 319 7.53 22.56 -10.11
C MET A 319 7.74 22.61 -11.62
N THR A 320 8.50 21.67 -12.16
CA THR A 320 8.65 21.52 -13.61
C THR A 320 7.32 21.05 -14.21
N LEU A 321 6.78 21.86 -15.12
CA LEU A 321 5.57 21.58 -15.88
C LEU A 321 5.94 21.00 -17.25
N LEU A 322 5.24 19.93 -17.63
CA LEU A 322 5.46 19.23 -18.88
C LEU A 322 4.45 19.71 -19.91
N GLN A 323 4.73 20.87 -20.50
CA GLN A 323 3.83 21.53 -21.45
C GLN A 323 3.48 20.60 -22.62
N ASN A 324 2.18 20.51 -22.93
CA ASN A 324 1.64 19.66 -24.00
C ASN A 324 1.85 18.14 -23.81
N ALA A 325 2.18 17.66 -22.61
CA ALA A 325 2.17 16.22 -22.32
C ALA A 325 0.75 15.66 -22.41
N ASP A 326 0.62 14.47 -23.02
CA ASP A 326 -0.63 13.72 -23.19
C ASP A 326 -1.72 14.46 -23.97
N LYS A 327 -1.33 15.43 -24.82
CA LYS A 327 -2.27 16.21 -25.63
C LYS A 327 -3.06 15.34 -26.61
N ASP A 328 -2.40 14.34 -27.20
CA ASP A 328 -2.96 13.51 -28.29
C ASP A 328 -3.40 12.12 -27.82
N ALA A 329 -2.91 11.67 -26.66
CA ALA A 329 -3.22 10.36 -26.09
C ALA A 329 -3.02 10.37 -24.57
N ALA A 330 -3.86 9.67 -23.82
CA ALA A 330 -3.77 9.67 -22.37
C ALA A 330 -2.58 8.84 -21.88
N LEU A 331 -1.83 9.39 -20.93
CA LEU A 331 -0.80 8.72 -20.13
C LEU A 331 0.47 8.26 -20.89
N VAL A 332 0.62 8.52 -22.18
CA VAL A 332 1.73 7.98 -22.97
C VAL A 332 2.98 8.86 -22.87
N ASP A 333 2.83 10.19 -22.83
CA ASP A 333 3.90 11.10 -22.43
C ASP A 333 4.18 10.98 -20.93
N THR A 334 3.13 10.83 -20.12
CA THR A 334 3.28 10.57 -18.68
C THR A 334 4.12 9.31 -18.42
N ALA A 335 3.90 8.22 -19.16
CA ALA A 335 4.73 7.01 -19.06
C ALA A 335 6.20 7.30 -19.40
N ALA A 336 6.47 8.05 -20.48
CA ALA A 336 7.83 8.41 -20.87
C ALA A 336 8.54 9.31 -19.84
N VAL A 337 7.81 10.21 -19.22
CA VAL A 337 8.29 11.04 -18.10
C VAL A 337 8.58 10.15 -16.90
N ILE A 338 7.65 9.29 -16.49
CA ILE A 338 7.81 8.31 -15.40
C ILE A 338 9.04 7.44 -15.62
N ALA A 339 9.30 7.00 -16.86
CA ALA A 339 10.49 6.23 -17.19
C ALA A 339 11.79 6.99 -16.88
N SER A 340 11.79 8.32 -17.04
CA SER A 340 12.93 9.22 -16.86
C SER A 340 13.08 9.76 -15.43
N LEU A 341 12.10 9.52 -14.55
CA LEU A 341 12.14 9.93 -13.13
C LEU A 341 12.84 8.89 -12.26
N ASP A 342 13.40 9.33 -11.14
CA ASP A 342 14.04 8.45 -10.14
C ASP A 342 13.00 7.84 -9.19
N LEU A 343 12.01 8.65 -8.80
CA LEU A 343 10.95 8.31 -7.84
C LEU A 343 9.62 8.95 -8.25
N ILE A 344 8.52 8.27 -7.96
CA ILE A 344 7.17 8.79 -8.10
C ILE A 344 6.56 8.89 -6.71
N VAL A 345 6.07 10.06 -6.32
CA VAL A 345 5.22 10.25 -5.14
C VAL A 345 3.82 10.54 -5.63
N THR A 346 2.84 9.71 -5.29
CA THR A 346 1.49 9.87 -5.82
C THR A 346 0.41 9.53 -4.81
N SER A 347 -0.76 10.15 -4.92
CA SER A 347 -2.00 9.64 -4.33
C SER A 347 -2.53 8.44 -5.12
N ASP A 348 -3.53 7.74 -4.57
CA ASP A 348 -4.23 6.62 -5.20
C ASP A 348 -4.97 7.05 -6.49
N SER A 349 -4.31 6.88 -7.63
CA SER A 349 -4.78 7.32 -8.95
C SER A 349 -4.21 6.45 -10.07
N ALA A 350 -4.60 6.73 -11.32
CA ALA A 350 -4.02 6.05 -12.49
C ALA A 350 -2.49 6.18 -12.59
N ILE A 351 -1.90 7.26 -12.03
CA ILE A 351 -0.44 7.45 -11.98
C ILE A 351 0.22 6.38 -11.11
N ALA A 352 -0.40 6.02 -9.98
CA ALA A 352 0.10 4.94 -9.12
C ALA A 352 0.15 3.62 -9.91
N HIS A 353 -0.95 3.25 -10.55
CA HIS A 353 -1.02 2.02 -11.33
C HIS A 353 -0.06 2.00 -12.51
N LEU A 354 0.12 3.13 -13.21
CA LEU A 354 1.08 3.25 -14.31
C LEU A 354 2.52 3.09 -13.84
N ALA A 355 2.94 3.86 -12.82
CA ALA A 355 4.30 3.77 -12.28
C ALA A 355 4.60 2.37 -11.72
N GLY A 356 3.62 1.76 -11.04
CA GLY A 356 3.68 0.39 -10.57
C GLY A 356 3.81 -0.62 -11.70
N ALA A 357 3.00 -0.52 -12.75
CA ALA A 357 3.03 -1.41 -13.91
C ALA A 357 4.35 -1.33 -14.69
N MET A 358 5.00 -0.17 -14.64
CA MET A 358 6.33 0.08 -15.22
C MET A 358 7.48 -0.35 -14.29
N GLY A 359 7.19 -0.86 -13.10
CA GLY A 359 8.21 -1.26 -12.13
C GLY A 359 9.08 -0.11 -11.62
N LYS A 360 8.54 1.11 -11.57
CA LYS A 360 9.27 2.28 -11.07
C LYS A 360 9.16 2.38 -9.54
N PRO A 361 10.22 2.82 -8.84
CA PRO A 361 10.13 3.16 -7.43
C PRO A 361 9.00 4.17 -7.21
N THR A 362 8.04 3.83 -6.36
CA THR A 362 6.83 4.64 -6.18
C THR A 362 6.44 4.70 -4.71
N TRP A 363 6.20 5.89 -4.19
CA TRP A 363 5.65 6.14 -2.87
C TRP A 363 4.20 6.55 -3.01
N LEU A 364 3.31 5.71 -2.48
CA LEU A 364 1.87 5.88 -2.57
C LEU A 364 1.33 6.44 -1.27
N LEU A 365 0.66 7.59 -1.37
CA LEU A 365 0.02 8.27 -0.24
C LEU A 365 -1.44 7.83 -0.17
N LEU A 366 -1.80 7.18 0.93
CA LEU A 366 -3.09 6.52 1.12
C LEU A 366 -3.88 7.15 2.27
N PRO A 367 -5.20 7.38 2.08
CA PRO A 367 -6.06 7.78 3.19
C PRO A 367 -6.35 6.60 4.12
N VAL A 368 -6.97 6.86 5.28
CA VAL A 368 -7.48 5.81 6.17
C VAL A 368 -8.38 4.84 5.38
N SER A 369 -9.29 5.41 4.60
CA SER A 369 -10.22 4.72 3.71
C SER A 369 -9.58 4.31 2.38
N SER A 370 -8.35 3.79 2.39
CA SER A 370 -7.66 3.35 1.16
C SER A 370 -8.44 2.27 0.41
N GLU A 371 -8.30 2.25 -0.92
CA GLU A 371 -8.82 1.18 -1.78
C GLU A 371 -8.29 -0.20 -1.39
N TRP A 372 -9.06 -1.23 -1.72
CA TRP A 372 -8.82 -2.60 -1.27
C TRP A 372 -7.52 -3.21 -1.82
N ARG A 373 -7.08 -2.75 -3.00
CA ARG A 373 -5.87 -3.22 -3.69
C ARG A 373 -4.61 -3.00 -2.85
N TRP A 374 -4.65 -2.05 -1.93
CA TRP A 374 -3.52 -1.68 -1.09
C TRP A 374 -3.49 -2.43 0.24
N LEU A 375 -4.52 -3.23 0.54
CA LEU A 375 -4.71 -3.90 1.83
C LEU A 375 -4.63 -2.96 3.05
N SER A 376 -4.63 -3.53 4.25
CA SER A 376 -4.53 -2.81 5.53
C SER A 376 -3.25 -3.15 6.28
N GLY A 377 -2.79 -2.22 7.12
CA GLY A 377 -1.74 -2.49 8.12
C GLY A 377 -0.33 -2.74 7.57
N ARG A 378 -0.04 -2.36 6.33
CA ARG A 378 1.24 -2.63 5.67
C ARG A 378 1.81 -1.44 4.90
N ALA A 379 3.14 -1.40 4.76
CA ALA A 379 3.89 -0.35 4.09
C ALA A 379 4.38 -0.73 2.68
N ASP A 380 4.06 -1.92 2.19
CA ASP A 380 4.42 -2.46 0.88
C ASP A 380 3.17 -2.87 0.10
N SER A 381 3.30 -3.12 -1.22
CA SER A 381 2.19 -3.52 -2.08
C SER A 381 2.40 -4.92 -2.66
N PRO A 382 1.47 -5.88 -2.44
CA PRO A 382 1.50 -7.18 -3.11
C PRO A 382 1.38 -7.09 -4.62
N TRP A 383 0.69 -6.06 -5.13
CA TRP A 383 0.49 -5.87 -6.57
C TRP A 383 1.67 -5.19 -7.25
N TYR A 384 2.47 -4.42 -6.51
CA TYR A 384 3.56 -3.62 -7.07
C TYR A 384 4.77 -3.67 -6.13
N PRO A 385 5.72 -4.60 -6.35
CA PRO A 385 6.88 -4.81 -5.47
C PRO A 385 7.80 -3.60 -5.32
N THR A 386 7.70 -2.62 -6.22
CA THR A 386 8.50 -1.38 -6.20
C THR A 386 7.85 -0.24 -5.43
N MET A 387 6.68 -0.49 -4.82
CA MET A 387 5.94 0.52 -4.07
C MET A 387 6.23 0.49 -2.56
N ARG A 388 6.29 1.69 -1.99
CA ARG A 388 6.17 1.93 -0.54
C ARG A 388 4.88 2.71 -0.28
N LEU A 389 4.13 2.32 0.75
CA LEU A 389 2.85 2.90 1.12
C LEU A 389 3.02 3.77 2.37
N PHE A 390 2.49 4.99 2.31
CA PHE A 390 2.39 5.92 3.44
C PHE A 390 0.91 6.13 3.75
N ARG A 391 0.52 5.95 5.00
CA ARG A 391 -0.89 5.87 5.39
C ARG A 391 -1.24 6.92 6.41
N GLN A 392 -2.29 7.64 6.08
CA GLN A 392 -2.97 8.51 7.01
C GLN A 392 -3.46 7.71 8.23
N GLN A 393 -3.23 8.26 9.42
CA GLN A 393 -3.70 7.68 10.69
C GLN A 393 -5.06 8.24 11.10
N VAL A 394 -5.31 9.52 10.80
CA VAL A 394 -6.55 10.23 11.12
C VAL A 394 -7.18 10.74 9.83
N LEU A 395 -8.43 10.37 9.56
CA LEU A 395 -9.12 10.75 8.32
C LEU A 395 -9.05 12.27 8.09
N GLY A 396 -8.49 12.66 6.95
CA GLY A 396 -8.33 14.06 6.54
C GLY A 396 -7.02 14.73 6.98
N ASP A 397 -6.27 14.19 7.95
CA ASP A 397 -4.95 14.70 8.31
C ASP A 397 -3.86 14.12 7.41
N TRP A 398 -3.38 14.93 6.46
CA TRP A 398 -2.30 14.54 5.56
C TRP A 398 -0.92 15.01 6.05
N THR A 399 -0.87 15.82 7.10
CA THR A 399 0.36 16.46 7.58
C THR A 399 1.38 15.40 8.00
N THR A 400 0.95 14.42 8.80
CA THR A 400 1.82 13.34 9.28
C THR A 400 2.37 12.50 8.13
N VAL A 401 1.57 12.28 7.08
CA VAL A 401 1.98 11.56 5.88
C VAL A 401 3.06 12.33 5.12
N ILE A 402 2.90 13.64 4.98
CA ILE A 402 3.89 14.49 4.31
C ILE A 402 5.19 14.56 5.12
N ASP A 403 5.12 14.66 6.45
CA ASP A 403 6.30 14.64 7.32
C ASP A 403 7.08 13.31 7.21
N GLU A 404 6.38 12.17 7.10
CA GLU A 404 6.99 10.87 6.84
C GLU A 404 7.67 10.81 5.46
N VAL A 405 7.04 11.38 4.43
CA VAL A 405 7.63 11.48 3.08
C VAL A 405 8.90 12.33 3.10
N ILE A 406 8.88 13.49 3.77
CA ILE A 406 10.05 14.38 3.89
C ILE A 406 11.21 13.66 4.58
N ARG A 407 10.95 13.00 5.72
CA ARG A 407 11.96 12.19 6.42
C ARG A 407 12.49 11.07 5.53
N ALA A 408 11.61 10.38 4.81
CA ALA A 408 12.01 9.31 3.90
C ALA A 408 12.89 9.85 2.76
N LEU A 409 12.56 11.01 2.16
CA LEU A 409 13.36 11.66 1.12
C LEU A 409 14.75 12.02 1.63
N GLY A 410 14.86 12.55 2.86
CA GLY A 410 16.14 12.90 3.47
C GLY A 410 17.09 11.72 3.67
N THR A 411 16.58 10.50 3.66
CA THR A 411 17.37 9.26 3.77
C THR A 411 17.47 8.47 2.45
N TRP A 412 16.84 8.96 1.38
CA TRP A 412 16.83 8.25 0.10
C TRP A 412 18.20 8.35 -0.58
N THR A 413 18.88 7.22 -0.70
CA THR A 413 20.14 7.12 -1.44
C THR A 413 19.85 6.70 -2.88
N HIS A 414 20.56 7.29 -3.86
CA HIS A 414 20.45 6.97 -5.29
C HIS A 414 20.62 5.47 -5.62
N SER A 415 21.10 4.66 -4.67
CA SER A 415 21.03 3.20 -4.68
C SER A 415 19.60 2.65 -4.51
N GLY A 416 18.57 3.38 -4.96
CA GLY A 416 17.13 3.26 -4.74
C GLY A 416 16.44 1.99 -5.23
N ARG A 417 17.10 0.84 -5.15
CA ARG A 417 16.49 -0.48 -5.12
C ARG A 417 16.68 -1.00 -3.69
N PRO A 418 15.63 -1.11 -2.83
CA PRO A 418 15.63 -2.27 -1.95
C PRO A 418 15.82 -3.46 -2.90
N PRO A 419 16.84 -4.32 -2.74
CA PRO A 419 17.03 -5.44 -3.66
C PRO A 419 15.66 -6.09 -3.80
N ALA A 420 15.17 -6.18 -5.05
CA ALA A 420 13.92 -6.86 -5.36
C ALA A 420 13.92 -8.10 -4.50
N ALA A 421 12.90 -8.26 -3.66
CA ALA A 421 12.83 -9.38 -2.74
C ALA A 421 13.09 -10.62 -3.58
N ASN A 422 14.30 -11.16 -3.50
CA ASN A 422 14.63 -12.35 -4.23
C ASN A 422 13.74 -13.39 -3.53
N PRO A 423 12.72 -13.96 -4.18
CA PRO A 423 11.75 -14.82 -3.50
C PRO A 423 12.43 -16.06 -2.91
N THR A 424 13.69 -16.31 -3.32
CA THR A 424 14.58 -17.37 -2.86
C THR A 424 15.59 -16.94 -1.81
N ALA A 425 15.76 -15.63 -1.53
CA ALA A 425 16.67 -15.18 -0.48
C ALA A 425 16.02 -15.36 0.88
N VAL A 426 16.46 -16.39 1.59
CA VAL A 426 16.06 -16.67 2.97
C VAL A 426 16.49 -15.48 3.84
N ARG A 427 15.51 -14.74 4.37
CA ARG A 427 15.72 -13.72 5.40
C ARG A 427 15.10 -14.24 6.69
N PRO A 428 15.87 -14.98 7.52
CA PRO A 428 15.31 -15.48 8.76
C PRO A 428 14.99 -14.29 9.67
N LEU A 429 13.74 -14.21 10.10
CA LEU A 429 13.33 -13.32 11.18
C LEU A 429 13.52 -14.07 12.49
N VAL A 430 14.54 -13.70 13.26
CA VAL A 430 14.86 -14.32 14.54
C VAL A 430 14.64 -13.26 15.63
N PRO A 431 13.64 -13.43 16.52
CA PRO A 431 13.51 -12.56 17.67
C PRO A 431 14.70 -12.77 18.60
N VAL A 432 15.32 -11.69 19.04
CA VAL A 432 16.49 -11.69 19.93
C VAL A 432 16.29 -10.68 21.05
N SER A 433 16.97 -10.90 22.18
CA SER A 433 16.95 -9.94 23.29
C SER A 433 17.68 -8.64 22.93
N ALA A 434 17.33 -7.53 23.61
CA ALA A 434 18.02 -6.25 23.43
C ALA A 434 19.54 -6.36 23.72
N GLY A 435 19.93 -7.14 24.73
CA GLY A 435 21.33 -7.42 25.05
C GLY A 435 22.07 -8.13 23.91
N GLU A 436 21.42 -9.08 23.23
CA GLU A 436 22.01 -9.78 22.08
C GLU A 436 22.23 -8.84 20.89
N LEU A 437 21.25 -7.97 20.62
CA LEU A 437 21.35 -6.98 19.55
C LEU A 437 22.52 -6.01 19.78
N VAL A 438 22.64 -5.47 21.01
CA VAL A 438 23.74 -4.56 21.37
C VAL A 438 25.08 -5.28 21.33
N ASP A 439 25.16 -6.52 21.81
CA ASP A 439 26.37 -7.35 21.73
C ASP A 439 26.83 -7.53 20.29
N ARG A 440 25.92 -7.90 19.40
CA ARG A 440 26.23 -8.06 17.96
C ARG A 440 26.74 -6.75 17.35
N LEU A 441 26.09 -5.63 17.65
CA LEU A 441 26.53 -4.31 17.19
C LEU A 441 27.96 -3.98 17.62
N THR A 442 28.29 -4.19 18.90
CA THR A 442 29.64 -3.89 19.41
C THR A 442 30.72 -4.76 18.76
N ILE A 443 30.42 -6.04 18.48
CA ILE A 443 31.34 -6.96 17.79
C ILE A 443 31.54 -6.55 16.33
N LEU A 444 30.47 -6.20 15.63
CA LEU A 444 30.55 -5.78 14.23
C LEU A 444 31.37 -4.50 14.08
N ARG A 445 31.24 -3.53 15.01
CA ARG A 445 32.08 -2.31 15.03
C ARG A 445 33.57 -2.63 15.15
N ILE A 446 33.94 -3.56 16.03
CA ILE A 446 35.32 -4.04 16.14
C ILE A 446 35.78 -4.68 14.83
N LYS A 447 34.96 -5.56 14.24
CA LYS A 447 35.28 -6.23 12.96
C LYS A 447 35.48 -5.25 11.81
N VAL A 448 34.63 -4.23 11.67
CA VAL A 448 34.81 -3.18 10.64
C VAL A 448 36.18 -2.50 10.78
N SER A 449 36.60 -2.21 12.02
CA SER A 449 37.88 -1.53 12.28
C SER A 449 39.11 -2.42 12.14
N ARG A 450 38.97 -3.75 12.30
CA ARG A 450 40.12 -4.68 12.40
C ARG A 450 40.27 -5.65 11.24
N LEU A 451 39.23 -5.91 10.46
CA LEU A 451 39.33 -6.79 9.29
C LEU A 451 40.21 -6.13 8.22
N THR A 452 41.16 -6.89 7.69
CA THR A 452 42.07 -6.44 6.63
C THR A 452 41.54 -6.73 5.22
N ASP A 453 40.79 -7.83 5.06
CA ASP A 453 40.14 -8.20 3.79
C ASP A 453 39.00 -7.22 3.42
N PRO A 454 39.05 -6.57 2.24
CA PRO A 454 38.04 -5.59 1.84
C PRO A 454 36.63 -6.17 1.72
N ALA A 455 36.47 -7.36 1.12
CA ALA A 455 35.16 -7.95 0.89
C ALA A 455 34.48 -8.36 2.21
N ALA A 456 35.24 -8.94 3.14
CA ALA A 456 34.77 -9.25 4.48
C ALA A 456 34.40 -7.97 5.26
N ARG A 457 35.19 -6.90 5.12
CA ARG A 457 34.91 -5.61 5.76
C ARG A 457 33.61 -5.00 5.24
N ASP A 458 33.39 -5.01 3.92
CA ASP A 458 32.18 -4.49 3.29
C ASP A 458 30.93 -5.28 3.70
N ASN A 459 31.05 -6.62 3.79
CA ASN A 459 29.96 -7.47 4.28
C ASN A 459 29.59 -7.17 5.74
N VAL A 460 30.59 -7.03 6.63
CA VAL A 460 30.36 -6.68 8.04
C VAL A 460 29.81 -5.27 8.17
N ALA A 461 30.27 -4.30 7.38
CA ALA A 461 29.74 -2.94 7.38
C ALA A 461 28.28 -2.90 6.95
N SER A 462 27.88 -3.74 6.00
CA SER A 462 26.49 -3.91 5.56
C SER A 462 25.61 -4.50 6.67
N GLU A 463 26.08 -5.54 7.36
CA GLU A 463 25.38 -6.13 8.52
C GLU A 463 25.24 -5.10 9.66
N LEU A 464 26.31 -4.34 9.96
CA LEU A 464 26.31 -3.31 10.99
C LEU A 464 25.28 -2.22 10.69
N ALA A 465 25.27 -1.67 9.49
CA ALA A 465 24.32 -0.62 9.10
C ALA A 465 22.85 -1.09 9.17
N LEU A 466 22.58 -2.37 8.92
CA LEU A 466 21.26 -2.95 9.08
C LEU A 466 20.84 -3.00 10.55
N LEU A 467 21.70 -3.54 11.42
CA LEU A 467 21.40 -3.67 12.85
C LEU A 467 21.36 -2.31 13.56
N GLU A 468 22.14 -1.32 13.13
CA GLU A 468 22.12 0.03 13.72
C GLU A 468 20.77 0.73 13.49
N ARG A 469 20.17 0.54 12.31
CA ARG A 469 18.80 1.01 12.05
C ARG A 469 17.78 0.34 12.97
N ILE A 470 17.83 -1.00 13.07
CA ILE A 470 16.93 -1.77 13.93
C ILE A 470 17.06 -1.33 15.39
N ALA A 471 18.29 -1.13 15.87
CA ALA A 471 18.54 -0.68 17.23
C ALA A 471 18.08 0.76 17.48
N GLY A 472 18.20 1.65 16.49
CA GLY A 472 17.71 3.03 16.59
C GLY A 472 16.20 3.12 16.78
N ASP A 473 15.45 2.20 16.16
CA ASP A 473 14.00 2.13 16.28
C ASP A 473 13.55 1.38 17.55
N ALA A 474 14.30 0.35 17.97
CA ALA A 474 13.87 -0.60 19.02
C ALA A 474 14.43 -0.32 20.42
N LEU A 475 15.57 0.38 20.56
CA LEU A 475 16.22 0.57 21.86
C LEU A 475 16.02 1.99 22.40
N PRO A 476 15.72 2.14 23.71
CA PRO A 476 15.54 3.46 24.31
C PRO A 476 16.86 4.22 24.41
N ALA A 477 16.86 5.50 24.04
CA ALA A 477 18.03 6.36 24.27
C ALA A 477 18.15 6.71 25.76
N SER A 478 19.18 6.20 26.45
CA SER A 478 19.48 6.57 27.84
C SER A 478 20.99 6.58 28.13
N ALA A 479 21.41 7.40 29.09
CA ALA A 479 22.81 7.48 29.53
C ALA A 479 23.29 6.15 30.14
N GLU A 480 22.40 5.43 30.82
CA GLU A 480 22.69 4.12 31.39
C GLU A 480 22.91 3.06 30.31
N LEU A 481 22.06 3.03 29.27
CA LEU A 481 22.26 2.13 28.13
C LEU A 481 23.56 2.45 27.38
N ALA A 482 23.88 3.73 27.19
CA ALA A 482 25.14 4.14 26.57
C ALA A 482 26.35 3.63 27.37
N THR A 483 26.30 3.75 28.71
CA THR A 483 27.35 3.27 29.61
C THR A 483 27.52 1.75 29.51
N LEU A 484 26.43 0.99 29.60
CA LEU A 484 26.45 -0.48 29.47
C LEU A 484 26.95 -0.92 28.08
N THR A 485 26.56 -0.21 27.02
CA THR A 485 27.02 -0.47 25.66
C THR A 485 28.52 -0.24 25.53
N SER A 486 29.06 0.82 26.14
CA SER A 486 30.51 1.08 26.18
C SER A 486 31.27 0.02 26.98
N GLU A 487 30.74 -0.42 28.13
CA GLU A 487 31.34 -1.52 28.91
C GLU A 487 31.35 -2.84 28.13
N LEU A 488 30.27 -3.14 27.41
CA LEU A 488 30.16 -4.32 26.55
C LEU A 488 31.12 -4.26 25.37
N ALA A 489 31.25 -3.08 24.73
CA ALA A 489 32.22 -2.86 23.66
C ALA A 489 33.67 -3.07 24.14
N ALA A 490 34.02 -2.53 25.31
CA ALA A 490 35.34 -2.75 25.91
C ALA A 490 35.59 -4.23 26.24
N THR A 491 34.57 -4.93 26.75
CA THR A 491 34.65 -6.37 27.05
C THR A 491 34.84 -7.20 25.77
N ASN A 492 34.11 -6.90 24.70
CA ASN A 492 34.27 -7.55 23.40
C ASN A 492 35.62 -7.24 22.75
N GLN A 493 36.18 -6.05 22.98
CA GLN A 493 37.51 -5.71 22.53
C GLN A 493 38.58 -6.55 23.24
N GLN A 494 38.48 -6.68 24.57
CA GLN A 494 39.36 -7.54 25.37
C GLN A 494 39.26 -9.00 24.94
N LEU A 495 38.04 -9.48 24.64
CA LEU A 495 37.82 -10.84 24.17
C LEU A 495 38.54 -11.09 22.84
N TRP A 496 38.37 -10.18 21.87
CA TRP A 496 39.03 -10.26 20.56
C TRP A 496 40.56 -10.32 20.70
N ASP A 497 41.13 -9.44 21.52
CA ASP A 497 42.58 -9.40 21.74
C ASP A 497 43.07 -10.71 22.38
N THR A 498 42.38 -11.20 23.40
CA THR A 498 42.72 -12.45 24.10
C THR A 498 42.59 -13.68 23.19
N GLU A 499 41.57 -13.73 22.34
CA GLU A 499 41.38 -14.81 21.35
C GLU A 499 42.48 -14.78 20.28
N ASN A 500 42.90 -13.59 19.84
CA ASN A 500 43.99 -13.45 18.89
C ASN A 500 45.34 -13.89 19.49
N ASP A 501 45.60 -13.56 20.75
CA ASP A 501 46.77 -14.04 21.49
C ASP A 501 46.74 -15.56 21.66
N PHE A 502 45.56 -16.12 21.97
CA PHE A 502 45.34 -17.56 22.07
C PHE A 502 45.63 -18.27 20.73
N HIS A 503 45.11 -17.77 19.62
CA HIS A 503 45.38 -18.33 18.29
C HIS A 503 46.85 -18.21 17.90
N THR A 504 47.51 -17.09 18.24
CA THR A 504 48.94 -16.88 17.97
C THR A 504 49.81 -17.84 18.80
N ALA A 505 49.51 -18.01 20.09
CA ALA A 505 50.22 -18.96 20.96
C ALA A 505 50.06 -20.41 20.47
N HIS A 506 48.85 -20.79 20.08
CA HIS A 506 48.56 -22.12 19.53
C HIS A 506 49.28 -22.37 18.19
N ALA A 507 49.25 -21.40 17.26
CA ALA A 507 49.94 -21.52 15.98
C ALA A 507 51.46 -21.64 16.14
N ASN A 508 52.02 -21.06 17.21
CA ASN A 508 53.45 -21.14 17.55
C ASN A 508 53.82 -22.36 18.41
N GLY A 509 52.88 -23.27 18.69
CA GLY A 509 53.13 -24.50 19.47
C GLY A 509 53.42 -24.26 20.95
N VAL A 510 52.94 -23.16 21.52
CA VAL A 510 53.12 -22.83 22.93
C VAL A 510 51.99 -23.44 23.75
N ASP A 511 52.24 -24.62 24.35
CA ASP A 511 51.23 -25.36 25.15
C ASP A 511 51.40 -25.19 26.69
N GLY A 512 52.08 -24.10 27.13
CA GLY A 512 52.40 -23.84 28.54
C GLY A 512 51.44 -22.90 29.29
N ASP A 513 51.88 -22.38 30.44
CA ASP A 513 51.11 -21.44 31.28
C ASP A 513 50.49 -20.24 30.54
N PRO A 514 51.13 -19.61 29.52
CA PRO A 514 50.50 -18.54 28.74
C PRO A 514 49.22 -18.97 28.01
N PHE A 515 49.20 -20.19 27.48
CA PHE A 515 48.04 -20.76 26.79
C PHE A 515 46.89 -21.03 27.77
N LEU A 516 47.21 -21.62 28.93
CA LEU A 516 46.24 -21.87 30.00
C LEU A 516 45.67 -20.57 30.58
N ASN A 517 46.50 -19.54 30.71
CA ASN A 517 46.07 -18.22 31.20
C ASN A 517 45.16 -17.51 30.19
N ALA A 518 45.47 -17.56 28.89
CA ALA A 518 44.61 -17.02 27.84
C ALA A 518 43.25 -17.75 27.81
N ALA A 519 43.25 -19.09 27.89
CA ALA A 519 42.02 -19.89 27.93
C ALA A 519 41.15 -19.57 29.15
N ARG A 520 41.74 -19.40 30.33
CA ARG A 520 41.02 -18.95 31.54
C ARG A 520 40.47 -17.53 31.40
N GLY A 521 41.23 -16.63 30.75
CA GLY A 521 40.82 -15.27 30.45
C GLY A 521 39.56 -15.22 29.58
N VAL A 522 39.51 -16.02 28.52
CA VAL A 522 38.32 -16.14 27.63
C VAL A 522 37.07 -16.54 28.42
N ILE A 523 37.17 -17.46 29.37
CA ILE A 523 36.04 -17.87 30.22
C ILE A 523 35.55 -16.71 31.07
N GLN A 524 36.45 -16.01 31.77
CA GLN A 524 36.10 -14.89 32.64
C GLN A 524 35.48 -13.73 31.86
N ILE A 525 36.04 -13.39 30.70
CA ILE A 525 35.54 -12.32 29.83
C ILE A 525 34.15 -12.67 29.29
N ASN A 526 33.92 -13.94 28.89
CA ASN A 526 32.61 -14.38 28.41
C ASN A 526 31.53 -14.37 29.51
N THR A 527 31.88 -14.65 30.77
CA THR A 527 30.96 -14.49 31.91
C THR A 527 30.55 -13.02 32.05
N ARG A 528 31.53 -12.10 32.07
CA ARG A 528 31.24 -10.65 32.15
C ARG A 528 30.39 -10.16 30.98
N ARG A 529 30.68 -10.63 29.76
CA ARG A 529 29.90 -10.31 28.55
C ARG A 529 28.44 -10.75 28.71
N SER A 530 28.19 -11.96 29.20
CA SER A 530 26.82 -12.44 29.45
C SER A 530 26.09 -11.63 30.51
N ASP A 531 26.76 -11.24 31.60
CA ASP A 531 26.14 -10.39 32.63
C ASP A 531 25.74 -9.01 32.09
N LEU A 532 26.58 -8.41 31.25
CA LEU A 532 26.30 -7.13 30.59
C LEU A 532 25.11 -7.23 29.64
N LYS A 533 25.05 -8.28 28.81
CA LYS A 533 23.91 -8.55 27.92
C LYS A 533 22.61 -8.66 28.71
N ARG A 534 22.62 -9.41 29.82
CA ARG A 534 21.44 -9.56 30.69
C ARG A 534 21.00 -8.22 31.28
N ARG A 535 21.94 -7.40 31.78
CA ARG A 535 21.66 -6.06 32.32
C ARG A 535 21.03 -5.15 31.25
N ILE A 536 21.55 -5.17 30.02
CA ILE A 536 20.99 -4.42 28.89
C ILE A 536 19.57 -4.88 28.57
N SER A 537 19.33 -6.20 28.50
CA SER A 537 17.98 -6.74 28.23
C SER A 537 16.97 -6.32 29.29
N LEU A 538 17.36 -6.34 30.57
CA LEU A 538 16.51 -5.88 31.67
C LEU A 538 16.23 -4.37 31.60
N LEU A 539 17.27 -3.56 31.35
CA LEU A 539 17.14 -2.10 31.23
C LEU A 539 16.19 -1.69 30.10
N CYS A 540 16.25 -2.40 28.97
CA CYS A 540 15.43 -2.11 27.80
C CYS A 540 14.01 -2.72 27.88
N GLY A 541 13.64 -3.40 28.98
CA GLY A 541 12.34 -4.07 29.11
C GLY A 541 12.14 -5.19 28.07
N SER A 542 13.21 -5.88 27.68
CA SER A 542 13.15 -6.92 26.65
C SER A 542 12.31 -8.12 27.11
N GLU A 543 11.39 -8.58 26.27
CA GLU A 543 10.59 -9.80 26.52
C GLU A 543 11.45 -11.06 26.56
N LEU A 544 12.60 -11.05 25.88
CA LEU A 544 13.56 -12.13 25.84
C LEU A 544 14.79 -11.79 26.68
N ILE A 545 15.33 -12.78 27.39
CA ILE A 545 16.59 -12.67 28.14
C ILE A 545 17.41 -13.93 27.84
N GLU A 546 18.68 -13.75 27.45
CA GLU A 546 19.61 -14.87 27.33
C GLU A 546 19.95 -15.39 28.73
N GLU A 547 19.76 -16.69 28.97
CA GLU A 547 20.09 -17.35 30.23
C GLU A 547 21.25 -18.31 30.03
N LYS A 548 22.25 -18.26 30.93
CA LYS A 548 23.34 -19.24 31.00
C LYS A 548 23.40 -19.84 32.39
N GLN A 549 23.36 -21.17 32.45
CA GLN A 549 23.54 -21.91 33.69
C GLN A 549 24.83 -22.72 33.62
N TYR A 550 25.77 -22.40 34.51
CA TYR A 550 26.93 -23.26 34.74
C TYR A 550 26.63 -24.20 35.90
N GLY A 551 27.03 -25.48 35.77
CA GLY A 551 26.88 -26.44 36.85
C GLY A 551 27.58 -25.95 38.11
N LYS A 552 26.93 -26.05 39.28
CA LYS A 552 27.60 -25.81 40.56
C LYS A 552 28.82 -26.73 40.60
N ALA A 553 30.02 -26.17 40.57
CA ALA A 553 31.21 -26.93 40.91
C ALA A 553 30.98 -27.48 42.33
N GLY A 554 30.81 -28.79 42.45
CA GLY A 554 30.75 -29.44 43.74
C GLY A 554 31.99 -29.03 44.51
N ALA A 555 31.79 -28.50 45.72
CA ALA A 555 32.87 -28.35 46.67
C ALA A 555 33.58 -29.71 46.78
N ARG A 556 34.83 -29.75 46.33
CA ARG A 556 35.79 -30.76 46.78
C ARG A 556 36.56 -30.17 47.94
#